data_AF-A0A946FZW6-F1
#
_entry.id   AF-A0A946FZW6-F1
#
_cell.length_a   1.000
_cell.length_b   1.000
_cell.length_c   1.000
_cell.angle_alpha   90.00
_cell.angle_beta   90.00
_cell.angle_gamma   90.00
#
_symmetry.space_group_name_H-M   'P 1'
#
loop_
_entity.id
_entity.type
_entity.pdbx_description
1 polymer ?
#
loop_
_entity_poly.entity_id
_entity_poly.type
_entity_poly.pdbx_seq_one_letter_code
_entity_poly.pdbx_strand_id
1 'polypeptide(L)' 'MHEVKVYDSSGNLKKVISVKALTKRSDQQINSPSLYIKKGRKAKPADKMMGKDLKSAQA' A
#
# COMPACT_ATOMS: atom_id res chain seq x y z
N MET A 1 26.93 2.35 -4.17
CA MET A 1 25.54 2.24 -4.66
C MET A 1 24.65 2.08 -3.43
N HIS A 2 23.49 2.76 -3.36
CA HIS A 2 22.57 2.59 -2.24
C HIS A 2 21.50 1.54 -2.58
N GLU A 3 21.39 0.54 -1.71
CA GLU A 3 20.46 -0.58 -1.85
C GLU A 3 19.25 -0.42 -0.93
N VAL A 4 18.10 -0.93 -1.36
CA VAL A 4 16.83 -0.90 -0.66
C VAL A 4 16.29 -2.32 -0.55
N LYS A 5 16.05 -2.77 0.69
CA LYS A 5 15.40 -4.04 0.99
C LYS A 5 13.89 -3.90 0.89
N VAL A 6 13.25 -4.75 0.09
CA VAL A 6 11.80 -4.83 -0.06
C VAL A 6 11.31 -6.08 0.63
N TYR A 7 10.40 -5.90 1.59
CA TYR A 7 9.78 -6.99 2.33
C TYR A 7 8.39 -7.30 1.79
N ASP A 8 7.93 -8.53 2.00
CA ASP A 8 6.54 -8.90 1.78
C ASP A 8 5.64 -8.50 2.97
N SER A 9 4.34 -8.80 2.89
CA SER A 9 3.39 -8.51 3.97
C SER A 9 3.63 -9.33 5.24
N SER A 10 4.40 -10.41 5.16
CA SER A 10 4.77 -11.26 6.29
C SER A 10 6.09 -10.84 6.93
N GLY A 11 6.74 -9.78 6.42
CA GLY A 11 8.01 -9.27 6.91
C GLY A 11 9.24 -9.99 6.38
N ASN A 12 9.08 -10.94 5.45
CA ASN A 12 10.21 -11.66 4.86
C ASN A 12 10.87 -10.84 3.75
N LEU A 13 12.20 -10.92 3.65
CA LEU A 13 12.94 -10.25 2.59
C LEU A 13 12.54 -10.84 1.24
N LYS A 14 11.87 -10.04 0.42
CA LYS A 14 11.41 -10.46 -0.89
C LYS A 14 12.42 -10.18 -1.99
N LYS A 15 13.06 -9.00 -1.95
CA LYS A 15 14.10 -8.60 -2.91
C LYS A 15 14.92 -7.41 -2.40
N VAL A 16 16.10 -7.21 -2.97
CA VAL A 16 16.91 -6.00 -2.83
C VAL A 16 16.91 -5.26 -4.16
N ILE A 17 16.67 -3.95 -4.15
CA ILE A 17 16.61 -3.10 -5.35
C ILE A 17 17.47 -1.85 -5.16
N SER A 18 17.77 -1.14 -6.24
CA SER A 18 18.39 0.18 -6.14
C SER A 18 17.36 1.26 -5.77
N VAL A 19 17.84 2.37 -5.18
CA VAL A 19 16.99 3.56 -4.92
C VAL A 19 16.31 4.06 -6.20
N LYS A 20 17.04 4.09 -7.32
CA LYS A 20 16.49 4.51 -8.62
C LYS A 20 15.29 3.67 -9.05
N ALA A 21 15.34 2.36 -8.81
CA ALA A 21 14.23 1.46 -9.11
C ALA A 21 13.02 1.69 -8.19
N LEU A 22 13.26 2.04 -6.92
CA LEU A 22 12.19 2.42 -5.98
C LEU A 22 11.47 3.68 -6.45
N THR A 23 12.22 4.75 -6.77
CA THR A 23 11.65 6.03 -7.24
C THR A 23 10.82 5.82 -8.51
N LYS A 24 11.36 5.12 -9.52
CA LYS A 24 10.63 4.82 -10.76
C LYS A 24 9.29 4.13 -10.50
N ARG A 25 9.23 3.21 -9.53
CA ARG A 25 7.99 2.52 -9.16
C ARG A 25 6.99 3.48 -8.50
N SER A 26 7.48 4.37 -7.63
CA SER A 26 6.65 5.42 -7.01
C SER A 26 6.04 6.32 -8.08
N ASP A 27 6.85 6.78 -9.03
CA ASP A 27 6.40 7.63 -10.12
C ASP A 27 5.34 6.94 -10.98
N GLN A 28 5.51 5.64 -11.26
CA GLN A 28 4.50 4.87 -12.00
C GLN A 28 3.19 4.71 -11.21
N GLN A 29 3.25 4.56 -9.89
CA GLN A 29 2.05 4.49 -9.06
C GLN A 29 1.29 5.83 -9.03
N ILE A 30 2.01 6.95 -9.05
CA ILE A 30 1.44 8.30 -9.08
C ILE A 30 0.86 8.62 -10.47
N ASN A 31 1.62 8.38 -11.53
CA ASN A 31 1.26 8.75 -12.90
C ASN A 31 0.29 7.76 -13.56
N SER A 32 0.24 6.51 -13.10
CA SER A 32 -0.60 5.46 -13.68
C SER A 32 -1.18 4.54 -12.59
N PRO A 33 -1.99 5.09 -11.67
CA PRO A 33 -2.50 4.34 -10.52
C PRO A 33 -3.37 3.14 -10.93
N SER A 34 -4.02 3.20 -12.10
CA SER A 34 -4.86 2.13 -12.65
C SER A 34 -4.13 0.79 -12.82
N LEU A 35 -2.82 0.81 -13.08
CA LEU A 35 -1.99 -0.41 -13.22
C LEU A 35 -1.76 -1.14 -11.89
N TYR A 36 -1.94 -0.43 -10.77
CA TYR A 36 -1.63 -0.92 -9.43
C TYR A 36 -2.88 -1.20 -8.59
N ILE A 37 -4.06 -0.77 -9.05
CA ILE A 37 -5.34 -1.13 -8.45
C ILE A 37 -5.64 -2.58 -8.83
N LYS A 38 -5.74 -3.47 -7.82
CA LYS A 38 -6.17 -4.86 -8.05
C LYS A 38 -7.57 -4.85 -8.69
N LYS A 39 -7.70 -5.44 -9.89
CA LYS A 39 -9.01 -5.67 -10.53
C LYS A 39 -9.91 -6.42 -9.54
N GLY A 40 -11.11 -5.87 -9.30
CA GLY A 40 -12.09 -6.43 -8.36
C GLY A 40 -12.16 -5.74 -6.99
N ARG A 41 -11.23 -4.84 -6.65
CA ARG A 41 -11.40 -3.97 -5.46
C ARG A 41 -12.42 -2.89 -5.82
N LYS A 42 -13.71 -3.16 -5.60
CA LYS A 42 -14.75 -2.12 -5.60
C LYS A 42 -14.24 -1.01 -4.69
N ALA A 43 -14.10 0.21 -5.20
CA ALA A 43 -13.85 1.36 -4.35
C ALA A 43 -14.91 1.31 -3.25
N LYS A 44 -14.49 1.22 -1.98
CA LYS A 44 -15.47 1.36 -0.90
C LYS A 44 -16.09 2.74 -1.11
N PRO A 45 -17.43 2.86 -1.21
CA PRO A 45 -18.06 4.16 -1.28
C PRO A 45 -17.53 4.96 -0.08
N ALA A 46 -17.19 6.24 -0.32
CA ALA A 46 -16.56 7.14 0.65
C ALA A 46 -17.46 7.49 1.85
N ASP A 47 -18.45 6.65 2.15
CA ASP A 47 -19.55 6.90 3.08
C ASP A 47 -19.28 6.36 4.49
N LYS A 48 -18.06 5.87 4.77
CA LYS A 48 -17.64 5.45 6.12
C LYS A 48 -16.27 6.00 6.50
N MET A 49 -15.99 7.25 6.11
CA MET A 49 -14.95 8.06 6.74
C MET A 49 -15.50 8.95 7.86
N MET A 50 -16.60 8.57 8.53
CA MET A 50 -16.98 9.14 9.83
C MET A 50 -17.68 8.07 10.67
N GLY A 51 -17.02 7.58 11.71
CA GLY A 51 -17.58 6.53 12.56
C GLY A 51 -16.56 5.99 13.55
N LYS A 52 -16.19 6.86 14.49
CA LYS A 52 -15.55 6.64 15.79
C LYS A 52 -15.40 5.17 16.20
N ASP A 53 -14.15 4.81 16.46
CA ASP A 53 -13.70 4.02 17.61
C ASP A 53 -14.80 3.24 18.36
N LEU A 54 -14.98 1.99 17.99
CA LEU A 54 -15.55 0.99 18.89
C LEU A 54 -14.56 0.77 20.03
N LYS A 55 -14.83 1.35 21.20
CA LYS A 55 -14.21 0.94 22.47
C LYS A 55 -15.30 0.79 23.54
N SER A 56 -15.67 -0.48 23.78
CA SER A 56 -15.98 -1.10 25.09
C SER A 56 -17.17 -0.55 25.90
N ALA A 57 -17.94 -1.30 26.69
CA ALA A 57 -18.05 -2.71 27.04
C ALA A 57 -19.26 -2.82 27.98
N GLN A 58 -19.98 -3.96 27.90
CA GLN A 58 -20.57 -4.74 29.00
C GLN A 58 -21.56 -4.13 30.03
N ALA A 59 -22.54 -5.00 30.36
CA ALA A 59 -23.54 -5.01 31.45
C ALA A 59 -24.84 -4.23 31.23
#